data_AF-A0A1B7UFD7-F1
#
_entry.id   AF-A0A1B7UFD7-F1
#
_cell.length_a   1.000
_cell.length_b   1.000
_cell.length_c   1.000
_cell.angle_alpha   90.00
_cell.angle_beta   90.00
_cell.angle_gamma   90.00
#
_symmetry.space_group_name_H-M   'P 1'
#
loop_
_entity.id
_entity.type
_entity.pdbx_description
1 polymer ?
#
loop_
_entity_poly.entity_id
_entity_poly.type
_entity_poly.pdbx_seq_one_letter_code
_entity_poly.pdbx_strand_id
1 'polypeptide(L)'
;MTKHLHIAKNLQIELREKIQKKTEEKYARGEVLEVLLKKFATRVKRQCRNGKNLLHESSCGCRCNDRYWNEHGDITKALMEEFAKITKESVEIYGLAGKIHDLDYLMYPHDLEIGRGNQKLSGCHPLPLVKFLISLNVDPEISLAILEHAPHLKLENTTRLSIALSACEELATLISFNNEIVLRGISDLAKKISCNVTPKVIVDSQIDGEPRVFSSVEERINKPLMYAFEFIKDSKLN
;
A
#
# COMPACT_ATOMS: atom_id res chain seq x y z
N MET A 1 -10.80 20.65 9.50
CA MET A 1 -10.54 19.45 8.68
C MET A 1 -9.96 19.90 7.35
N THR A 2 -8.79 19.40 6.95
CA THR A 2 -8.16 19.78 5.69
C THR A 2 -9.00 19.31 4.50
N LYS A 3 -8.93 20.01 3.36
CA LYS A 3 -9.74 19.69 2.16
C LYS A 3 -9.50 18.26 1.62
N HIS A 4 -8.30 17.69 1.80
CA HIS A 4 -8.01 16.30 1.41
C HIS A 4 -8.74 15.28 2.28
N LEU A 5 -8.85 15.51 3.60
CA LEU A 5 -9.60 14.62 4.50
C LEU A 5 -11.09 14.58 4.13
N HIS A 6 -11.65 15.72 3.72
CA HIS A 6 -13.04 15.76 3.24
C HIS A 6 -13.22 14.94 1.96
N ILE A 7 -12.32 15.10 0.99
CA ILE A 7 -12.34 14.33 -0.27
C ILE A 7 -12.22 12.83 0.01
N ALA A 8 -11.26 12.43 0.86
CA ALA A 8 -11.02 11.04 1.21
C ALA A 8 -12.25 10.40 1.88
N LYS A 9 -12.88 11.09 2.84
CA LYS A 9 -14.10 10.61 3.50
C LYS A 9 -15.26 10.43 2.52
N ASN A 10 -15.47 11.38 1.61
CA ASN A 10 -16.54 11.27 0.62
C ASN A 10 -16.29 10.09 -0.34
N LEU A 11 -15.04 9.90 -0.79
CA LEU A 11 -14.67 8.75 -1.62
C LEU A 11 -14.85 7.42 -0.87
N GLN A 12 -14.51 7.36 0.41
CA GLN A 12 -14.72 6.16 1.23
C GLN A 12 -16.22 5.79 1.29
N ILE A 13 -17.10 6.77 1.49
CA ILE A 13 -18.55 6.56 1.48
C ILE A 13 -19.01 6.05 0.11
N GLU A 14 -18.63 6.72 -0.98
CA GLU A 14 -19.00 6.34 -2.35
C GLU A 14 -18.56 4.89 -2.68
N LEU A 15 -17.33 4.54 -2.34
CA LEU A 15 -16.79 3.20 -2.60
C LEU A 15 -17.52 2.12 -1.81
N ARG A 16 -17.85 2.37 -0.54
CA ARG A 16 -18.64 1.44 0.28
C ARG A 16 -20.03 1.22 -0.30
N GLU A 17 -20.69 2.27 -0.79
CA GLU A 17 -21.98 2.13 -1.48
C GLU A 17 -21.87 1.32 -2.78
N LYS A 18 -20.78 1.46 -3.54
CA LYS A 18 -20.54 0.67 -4.77
C LYS A 18 -20.32 -0.81 -4.48
N ILE A 19 -19.56 -1.14 -3.43
CA ILE A 19 -19.35 -2.54 -2.99
C ILE A 19 -20.69 -3.21 -2.68
N GLN A 20 -21.59 -2.51 -1.96
CA GLN A 20 -22.93 -3.04 -1.64
C GLN A 20 -23.80 -3.29 -2.89
N LYS A 21 -23.61 -2.49 -3.95
CA LYS A 21 -24.39 -2.58 -5.19
C LYS A 21 -23.85 -3.60 -6.21
N LYS A 22 -22.72 -4.28 -5.92
CA LYS A 22 -22.07 -5.26 -6.82
C LYS A 22 -22.00 -4.80 -8.27
N THR A 23 -21.34 -3.66 -8.51
CA THR A 23 -21.20 -3.09 -9.86
C THR A 23 -20.38 -4.00 -10.78
N GLU A 24 -20.78 -4.10 -12.05
CA GLU A 24 -20.04 -4.86 -13.07
C GLU A 24 -18.67 -4.23 -13.35
N GLU A 25 -17.61 -5.06 -13.43
CA GLU A 25 -16.24 -4.63 -13.76
C GLU A 25 -16.10 -4.33 -15.27
N LYS A 26 -15.32 -3.29 -15.63
CA LYS A 26 -15.12 -2.91 -17.05
C LYS A 26 -13.86 -3.50 -17.69
N TYR A 27 -12.82 -3.75 -16.91
CA TYR A 27 -11.52 -4.23 -17.41
C TYR A 27 -11.21 -5.60 -16.85
N ALA A 28 -10.57 -6.46 -17.65
CA ALA A 28 -9.93 -7.64 -17.12
C ALA A 28 -8.78 -7.21 -16.21
N ARG A 29 -8.61 -7.85 -15.06
CA ARG A 29 -7.67 -7.44 -14.00
C ARG A 29 -6.22 -7.35 -14.47
N GLY A 30 -5.81 -8.17 -15.45
CA GLY A 30 -4.49 -8.07 -16.10
C GLY A 30 -4.28 -6.78 -16.90
N GLU A 31 -5.33 -6.24 -17.53
CA GLU A 31 -5.29 -4.99 -18.31
C GLU A 31 -5.14 -3.76 -17.40
N VAL A 32 -5.68 -3.84 -16.19
CA VAL A 32 -5.61 -2.75 -15.20
C VAL A 32 -4.16 -2.41 -14.87
N LEU A 33 -3.31 -3.42 -14.61
CA LEU A 33 -1.91 -3.17 -14.24
C LEU A 33 -1.13 -2.49 -15.37
N GLU A 34 -1.33 -2.91 -16.63
CA GLU A 34 -0.66 -2.30 -17.77
C GLU A 34 -1.07 -0.83 -17.95
N VAL A 35 -2.37 -0.54 -17.87
CA VAL A 35 -2.90 0.84 -17.94
C VAL A 35 -2.35 1.70 -16.82
N LEU A 36 -2.29 1.17 -15.60
CA LEU A 36 -1.73 1.86 -14.43
C LEU A 36 -0.24 2.15 -14.59
N LEU A 37 0.55 1.16 -15.00
CA LEU A 37 1.99 1.34 -15.25
C LEU A 37 2.21 2.39 -16.32
N LYS A 38 1.45 2.37 -17.42
CA LYS A 38 1.53 3.41 -18.46
C LYS A 38 1.20 4.80 -17.93
N LYS A 39 0.25 4.90 -16.99
CA LYS A 39 -0.16 6.18 -16.38
C LYS A 39 0.85 6.73 -15.37
N PHE A 40 1.40 5.88 -14.50
CA PHE A 40 2.19 6.29 -13.34
C PHE A 40 3.70 6.09 -13.50
N ALA A 41 4.15 5.18 -14.37
CA ALA A 41 5.59 4.93 -14.58
C ALA A 41 6.28 5.97 -15.47
N THR A 42 5.58 7.04 -15.89
CA THR A 42 6.23 8.18 -16.55
C THR A 42 7.28 8.79 -15.63
N ARG A 43 8.56 8.59 -15.97
CA ARG A 43 9.71 9.09 -15.21
C ARG A 43 9.66 10.60 -15.06
N VAL A 44 9.29 11.08 -13.88
CA VAL A 44 9.56 12.46 -13.47
C VAL A 44 11.03 12.53 -13.05
N LYS A 45 11.79 13.54 -13.48
CA LYS A 45 13.14 13.79 -12.95
C LYS A 45 13.02 14.01 -11.45
N ARG A 46 13.60 13.11 -10.65
CA ARG A 46 13.58 13.19 -9.19
C ARG A 46 14.85 13.81 -8.66
N GLN A 47 14.71 14.65 -7.65
CA GLN A 47 15.81 15.01 -6.76
C GLN A 47 15.77 14.09 -5.56
N CYS A 48 16.90 13.46 -5.27
CA CYS A 48 17.10 12.68 -4.06
C CYS A 48 17.18 13.59 -2.83
N ARG A 49 16.67 13.13 -1.69
CA ARG A 49 16.77 13.83 -0.39
C ARG A 49 18.19 14.23 -0.03
N ASN A 50 19.20 13.48 -0.48
CA ASN A 50 20.60 13.76 -0.18
C ASN A 50 21.18 14.93 -0.99
N GLY A 51 20.39 15.66 -1.79
CA GLY A 51 20.82 16.84 -2.52
C GLY A 51 21.86 16.57 -3.62
N LYS A 52 22.20 15.31 -3.88
CA LYS A 52 23.16 14.91 -4.90
C LYS A 52 22.46 14.81 -6.26
N ASN A 53 22.82 15.70 -7.18
CA ASN A 53 22.40 15.78 -8.59
C ASN A 53 22.94 14.63 -9.45
N LEU A 54 23.00 13.40 -8.94
CA LEU A 54 23.51 12.27 -9.71
C LEU A 54 22.35 11.46 -10.24
N LEU A 55 22.40 11.19 -11.54
CA LEU A 55 21.76 10.07 -12.20
C LEU A 55 21.80 8.87 -11.24
N HIS A 56 20.67 8.56 -10.62
CA HIS A 56 20.69 7.73 -9.41
C HIS A 56 21.17 6.32 -9.72
N GLU A 57 22.25 5.92 -9.07
CA GLU A 57 22.69 4.53 -9.05
C GLU A 57 21.60 3.66 -8.44
N SER A 58 21.47 2.43 -8.95
CA SER A 58 20.50 1.45 -8.48
C SER A 58 20.60 1.12 -6.98
N SER A 59 21.67 1.54 -6.31
CA SER A 59 22.05 1.25 -4.91
C SER A 59 21.51 2.24 -3.87
N CYS A 60 20.76 3.28 -4.27
CA CYS A 60 20.26 4.27 -3.31
C CYS A 60 19.28 3.63 -2.30
N GLY A 61 19.66 3.63 -1.02
CA GLY A 61 18.87 3.13 0.11
C GLY A 61 17.81 4.10 0.65
N CYS A 62 17.39 5.10 -0.15
CA CYS A 62 16.31 6.03 0.21
C CYS A 62 15.01 5.65 -0.54
N ARG A 63 13.83 5.96 0.01
CA ARG A 63 12.51 5.75 -0.63
C ARG A 63 12.20 6.71 -1.79
N CYS A 64 13.23 7.12 -2.54
CA CYS A 64 13.13 8.18 -3.54
C CYS A 64 13.21 7.69 -4.99
N ASN A 65 13.53 6.42 -5.24
CA ASN A 65 13.68 5.88 -6.60
C ASN A 65 12.55 4.89 -6.96
N ASP A 66 12.36 4.67 -8.27
CA ASP A 66 11.36 3.73 -8.79
C ASP A 66 11.62 2.30 -8.34
N ARG A 67 12.89 1.92 -8.16
CA ARG A 67 13.27 0.57 -7.77
C ARG A 67 12.65 0.22 -6.42
N TYR A 68 12.75 1.09 -5.42
CA TYR A 68 12.16 0.88 -4.10
C TYR A 68 10.64 0.69 -4.20
N TRP A 69 9.91 1.61 -4.82
CA TRP A 69 8.44 1.52 -4.87
C TRP A 69 7.94 0.32 -5.68
N ASN A 70 8.62 -0.02 -6.78
CA ASN A 70 8.27 -1.21 -7.56
C ASN A 70 8.47 -2.49 -6.75
N GLU A 71 9.61 -2.57 -6.05
CA GLU A 71 9.95 -3.74 -5.26
C GLU A 71 9.12 -3.83 -3.98
N HIS A 72 8.85 -2.71 -3.32
CA HIS A 72 7.92 -2.63 -2.21
C HIS A 72 6.56 -3.14 -2.63
N GLY A 73 6.04 -2.71 -3.79
CA GLY A 73 4.82 -3.27 -4.36
C GLY A 73 4.91 -4.77 -4.66
N ASP A 74 6.05 -5.29 -5.11
CA ASP A 74 6.23 -6.75 -5.34
C ASP A 74 6.25 -7.55 -4.03
N ILE A 75 6.91 -7.04 -3.00
CA ILE A 75 6.94 -7.63 -1.66
C ILE A 75 5.53 -7.62 -1.07
N THR A 76 4.85 -6.47 -1.07
CA THR A 76 3.47 -6.35 -0.56
C THR A 76 2.51 -7.25 -1.34
N LYS A 77 2.65 -7.34 -2.67
CA LYS A 77 1.91 -8.31 -3.49
C LYS A 77 2.10 -9.74 -2.99
N ALA A 78 3.35 -10.20 -2.84
CA ALA A 78 3.62 -11.57 -2.42
C ALA A 78 3.05 -11.88 -1.03
N LEU A 79 3.17 -10.95 -0.08
CA LEU A 79 2.56 -11.08 1.25
C LEU A 79 1.03 -11.15 1.17
N MET A 80 0.40 -10.29 0.36
CA MET A 80 -1.05 -10.28 0.17
C MET A 80 -1.55 -11.57 -0.51
N GLU A 81 -0.81 -12.11 -1.47
CA GLU A 81 -1.13 -13.38 -2.13
C GLU A 81 -1.04 -14.56 -1.15
N GLU A 82 -0.02 -14.62 -0.30
CA GLU A 82 0.10 -15.65 0.74
C GLU A 82 -0.99 -15.52 1.80
N PHE A 83 -1.29 -14.30 2.25
CA PHE A 83 -2.42 -14.05 3.14
C PHE A 83 -3.73 -14.56 2.53
N ALA A 84 -3.99 -14.23 1.25
CA ALA A 84 -5.19 -14.67 0.54
C ALA A 84 -5.28 -16.19 0.44
N LYS A 85 -4.19 -16.90 0.12
CA LYS A 85 -4.14 -18.38 0.11
C LYS A 85 -4.51 -18.97 1.46
N ILE A 86 -3.92 -18.44 2.53
CA ILE A 86 -4.15 -18.90 3.91
C ILE A 86 -5.62 -18.69 4.33
N THR A 87 -6.22 -17.57 3.91
CA THR A 87 -7.57 -17.17 4.30
C THR A 87 -8.66 -17.58 3.31
N LYS A 88 -8.27 -18.22 2.19
CA LYS A 88 -9.13 -18.62 1.07
C LYS A 88 -9.84 -17.44 0.38
N GLU A 89 -9.18 -16.29 0.35
CA GLU A 89 -9.61 -15.10 -0.38
C GLU A 89 -9.14 -15.11 -1.84
N SER A 90 -9.60 -14.15 -2.62
CA SER A 90 -9.15 -13.97 -4.01
C SER A 90 -7.68 -13.52 -4.06
N VAL A 91 -6.79 -14.46 -4.36
CA VAL A 91 -5.34 -14.21 -4.57
C VAL A 91 -5.12 -13.10 -5.59
N GLU A 92 -5.93 -13.06 -6.64
CA GLU A 92 -5.82 -12.05 -7.71
C GLU A 92 -6.14 -10.64 -7.21
N ILE A 93 -7.24 -10.46 -6.45
CA ILE A 93 -7.64 -9.15 -5.90
C ILE A 93 -6.62 -8.65 -4.88
N TYR A 94 -6.22 -9.52 -3.95
CA TYR A 94 -5.27 -9.20 -2.89
C TYR A 94 -3.88 -8.88 -3.47
N GLY A 95 -3.39 -9.71 -4.39
CA GLY A 95 -2.12 -9.48 -5.08
C GLY A 95 -2.12 -8.20 -5.90
N LEU A 96 -3.21 -7.90 -6.61
CA LEU A 96 -3.33 -6.66 -7.38
C LEU A 96 -3.31 -5.43 -6.46
N ALA A 97 -4.10 -5.43 -5.38
CA ALA A 97 -4.10 -4.35 -4.40
C ALA A 97 -2.71 -4.11 -3.82
N GLY A 98 -2.03 -5.18 -3.39
CA GLY A 98 -0.66 -5.11 -2.88
C GLY A 98 0.34 -4.57 -3.90
N LYS A 99 0.21 -4.94 -5.19
CA LYS A 99 1.12 -4.47 -6.24
C LYS A 99 1.01 -2.98 -6.53
N ILE A 100 -0.20 -2.43 -6.49
CA ILE A 100 -0.47 -1.10 -7.04
C ILE A 100 -0.67 -0.01 -5.98
N HIS A 101 -0.85 -0.35 -4.69
CA HIS A 101 -1.27 0.61 -3.65
C HIS A 101 -0.46 1.92 -3.61
N ASP A 102 0.85 1.82 -3.88
CA ASP A 102 1.82 2.90 -3.81
C ASP A 102 2.30 3.40 -5.18
N LEU A 103 1.62 2.99 -6.26
CA LEU A 103 2.10 3.27 -7.62
C LEU A 103 2.10 4.77 -7.94
N ASP A 104 1.26 5.57 -7.27
CA ASP A 104 1.25 7.02 -7.47
C ASP A 104 2.48 7.73 -6.92
N TYR A 105 3.29 7.12 -6.02
CA TYR A 105 4.62 7.64 -5.69
C TYR A 105 5.56 7.67 -6.89
N LEU A 106 5.29 6.87 -7.93
CA LEU A 106 6.07 6.93 -9.16
C LEU A 106 5.92 8.30 -9.86
N MET A 107 4.75 8.92 -9.73
CA MET A 107 4.42 10.21 -10.34
C MET A 107 4.49 11.37 -9.33
N TYR A 108 4.19 11.11 -8.06
CA TYR A 108 4.07 12.07 -6.96
C TYR A 108 4.90 11.64 -5.74
N PRO A 109 6.24 11.63 -5.84
CA PRO A 109 7.09 11.17 -4.74
C PRO A 109 6.96 12.06 -3.50
N HIS A 110 7.05 11.46 -2.31
CA HIS A 110 6.95 12.10 -0.99
C HIS A 110 7.87 13.32 -0.74
N ASP A 111 8.94 13.44 -1.53
CA ASP A 111 10.14 14.21 -1.16
C ASP A 111 10.28 15.54 -1.89
N LEU A 112 9.46 15.76 -2.90
CA LEU A 112 9.35 17.07 -3.52
C LEU A 112 8.61 17.99 -2.54
N GLU A 113 8.97 19.27 -2.44
CA GLU A 113 8.43 20.27 -1.49
C GLU A 113 6.89 20.30 -1.34
N ILE A 114 6.19 19.73 -2.32
CA ILE A 114 4.76 19.44 -2.31
C ILE A 114 4.38 18.51 -1.13
N GLY A 115 5.19 17.53 -0.75
CA GLY A 115 4.86 16.48 0.24
C GLY A 115 4.90 16.90 1.71
N ARG A 116 5.57 18.01 2.08
CA ARG A 116 5.83 18.38 3.49
C ARG A 116 5.14 19.65 4.00
N GLY A 117 4.35 20.35 3.19
CA GLY A 117 3.66 21.55 3.69
C GLY A 117 2.85 22.36 2.68
N ASN A 118 3.11 22.22 1.37
CA ASN A 118 2.41 22.95 0.32
C ASN A 118 1.76 22.00 -0.71
N GLN A 119 1.03 20.99 -0.23
CA GLN A 119 0.36 20.02 -1.11
C GLN A 119 -0.69 20.73 -1.98
N LYS A 120 -0.41 20.87 -3.29
CA LYS A 120 -1.50 20.89 -4.27
C LYS A 120 -2.31 19.62 -4.07
N LEU A 121 -3.61 19.78 -3.85
CA LEU A 121 -4.60 18.73 -3.55
C LEU A 121 -4.58 17.51 -4.48
N SER A 122 -4.02 17.68 -5.68
CA SER A 122 -3.94 16.67 -6.74
C SER A 122 -2.77 15.69 -6.61
N GLY A 123 -1.92 15.79 -5.58
CA GLY A 123 -0.75 14.91 -5.38
C GLY A 123 -0.69 14.25 -3.99
N CYS A 124 -1.77 14.32 -3.21
CA CYS A 124 -1.85 13.68 -1.90
C CYS A 124 -2.12 12.19 -2.09
N HIS A 125 -1.09 11.36 -1.93
CA HIS A 125 -1.24 9.91 -1.99
C HIS A 125 -2.32 9.42 -0.98
N PRO A 126 -3.18 8.47 -1.33
CA PRO A 126 -3.28 7.72 -2.58
C PRO A 126 -4.36 8.30 -3.53
N LEU A 127 -4.82 9.54 -3.29
CA LEU A 127 -5.99 10.11 -3.97
C LEU A 127 -5.88 10.12 -5.51
N PRO A 128 -4.73 10.43 -6.13
CA PRO A 128 -4.58 10.37 -7.58
C PRO A 128 -4.82 8.96 -8.13
N LEU A 129 -4.25 7.94 -7.46
CA LEU A 129 -4.43 6.55 -7.83
C LEU A 129 -5.89 6.12 -7.70
N VAL A 130 -6.49 6.34 -6.52
CA VAL A 130 -7.89 5.94 -6.25
C VAL A 130 -8.86 6.58 -7.23
N LYS A 131 -8.71 7.87 -7.53
CA LYS A 131 -9.55 8.55 -8.55
C LYS A 131 -9.41 7.93 -9.93
N PHE A 132 -8.19 7.54 -10.29
CA PHE A 132 -7.94 6.91 -11.58
C PHE A 132 -8.53 5.50 -11.65
N LEU A 133 -8.39 4.70 -10.59
CA LEU A 133 -9.02 3.37 -10.48
C LEU A 133 -10.55 3.45 -10.61
N ILE A 134 -11.18 4.43 -9.95
CA ILE A 134 -12.62 4.70 -10.09
C ILE A 134 -12.98 5.04 -11.53
N SER A 135 -12.17 5.85 -12.21
CA SER A 135 -12.43 6.21 -13.62
C SER A 135 -12.27 5.03 -14.58
N LEU A 136 -11.48 4.03 -14.20
CA LEU A 136 -11.35 2.77 -14.91
C LEU A 136 -12.43 1.76 -14.53
N ASN A 137 -13.27 2.02 -13.53
CA ASN A 137 -14.25 1.06 -13.03
C ASN A 137 -13.60 -0.27 -12.61
N VAL A 138 -12.44 -0.15 -11.92
CA VAL A 138 -11.81 -1.25 -11.18
C VAL A 138 -12.67 -1.59 -9.97
N ASP A 139 -12.60 -2.83 -9.50
CA ASP A 139 -13.28 -3.30 -8.29
C ASP A 139 -13.20 -2.24 -7.16
N PRO A 140 -14.34 -1.76 -6.65
CA PRO A 140 -14.38 -0.72 -5.63
C PRO A 140 -13.72 -1.17 -4.31
N GLU A 141 -13.62 -2.47 -4.02
CA GLU A 141 -12.93 -2.98 -2.83
C GLU A 141 -11.42 -2.72 -2.90
N ILE A 142 -10.79 -2.87 -4.07
CA ILE A 142 -9.38 -2.52 -4.29
C ILE A 142 -9.17 -1.03 -4.07
N SER A 143 -10.04 -0.21 -4.67
CA SER A 143 -9.96 1.25 -4.53
C SER A 143 -10.15 1.69 -3.08
N LEU A 144 -11.04 1.04 -2.33
CA LEU A 144 -11.30 1.32 -0.92
C LEU A 144 -10.10 0.91 -0.06
N ALA A 145 -9.54 -0.28 -0.28
CA ALA A 145 -8.37 -0.74 0.45
C ALA A 145 -7.17 0.20 0.26
N ILE A 146 -6.92 0.62 -0.98
CA ILE A 146 -5.88 1.60 -1.30
C ILE A 146 -6.22 2.95 -0.68
N LEU A 147 -7.48 3.38 -0.61
CA LEU A 147 -7.82 4.64 0.05
C LEU A 147 -7.55 4.61 1.56
N GLU A 148 -7.87 3.49 2.21
CA GLU A 148 -7.83 3.34 3.67
C GLU A 148 -6.44 3.02 4.24
N HIS A 149 -5.50 2.52 3.43
CA HIS A 149 -4.16 2.18 3.94
C HIS A 149 -3.35 3.41 4.39
N ALA A 150 -3.63 4.58 3.81
CA ALA A 150 -2.86 5.79 4.03
C ALA A 150 -3.18 6.44 5.41
N PRO A 151 -2.27 6.38 6.41
CA PRO A 151 -2.56 6.77 7.79
C PRO A 151 -2.88 8.26 7.96
N HIS A 152 -2.30 9.10 7.11
CA HIS A 152 -2.46 10.55 7.20
C HIS A 152 -3.87 11.00 6.78
N LEU A 153 -4.63 10.13 6.10
CA LEU A 153 -6.04 10.37 5.79
C LEU A 153 -6.97 10.05 6.96
N LYS A 154 -6.47 9.43 8.04
CA LYS A 154 -7.23 9.10 9.26
C LYS A 154 -8.55 8.38 8.96
N LEU A 155 -8.51 7.50 7.97
CA LEU A 155 -9.62 6.61 7.64
C LEU A 155 -9.47 5.31 8.43
N GLU A 156 -10.59 4.72 8.82
CA GLU A 156 -10.61 3.38 9.39
C GLU A 156 -10.52 2.35 8.26
N ASN A 157 -9.83 1.24 8.51
CA ASN A 157 -9.88 0.09 7.61
C ASN A 157 -11.20 -0.66 7.82
N THR A 158 -12.09 -0.61 6.83
CA THR A 158 -13.48 -1.11 6.96
C THR A 158 -13.72 -2.46 6.29
N THR A 159 -12.72 -3.01 5.58
CA THR A 159 -12.83 -4.29 4.86
C THR A 159 -11.67 -5.21 5.22
N ARG A 160 -11.85 -6.50 5.00
CA ARG A 160 -10.78 -7.48 5.20
C ARG A 160 -9.58 -7.19 4.30
N LEU A 161 -9.83 -6.81 3.04
CA LEU A 161 -8.79 -6.42 2.11
C LEU A 161 -8.00 -5.20 2.61
N SER A 162 -8.68 -4.18 3.13
CA SER A 162 -8.01 -2.97 3.62
C SER A 162 -7.19 -3.20 4.89
N ILE A 163 -7.69 -4.01 5.83
CA ILE A 163 -6.94 -4.41 7.03
C ILE A 163 -5.70 -5.21 6.65
N ALA A 164 -5.85 -6.20 5.74
CA ALA A 164 -4.74 -7.02 5.28
C ALA A 164 -3.68 -6.18 4.54
N LEU A 165 -4.10 -5.25 3.67
CA LEU A 165 -3.20 -4.37 2.93
C LEU A 165 -2.38 -3.50 3.88
N SER A 166 -3.03 -2.82 4.82
CA SER A 166 -2.34 -2.01 5.84
C SER A 166 -1.27 -2.80 6.60
N ALA A 167 -1.57 -4.04 6.98
CA ALA A 167 -0.65 -4.88 7.73
C ALA A 167 0.50 -5.42 6.87
N CYS A 168 0.20 -5.85 5.64
CA CYS A 168 1.19 -6.37 4.71
C CYS A 168 2.15 -5.28 4.22
N GLU A 169 1.70 -4.04 4.06
CA GLU A 169 2.55 -2.89 3.73
C GLU A 169 3.57 -2.59 4.86
N GLU A 170 3.12 -2.59 6.11
CA GLU A 170 4.00 -2.41 7.26
C GLU A 170 5.00 -3.57 7.39
N LEU A 171 4.56 -4.80 7.11
CA LEU A 171 5.44 -5.98 7.07
C LEU A 171 6.45 -5.91 5.91
N ALA A 172 6.01 -5.50 4.71
CA ALA A 172 6.89 -5.28 3.55
C ALA A 172 7.93 -4.21 3.85
N THR A 173 7.51 -3.13 4.52
CA THR A 173 8.40 -2.08 5.01
C THR A 173 9.44 -2.68 5.95
N LEU A 174 9.02 -3.39 7.00
CA LEU A 174 9.91 -4.02 7.97
C LEU A 174 10.94 -4.95 7.31
N ILE A 175 10.50 -5.81 6.39
CA ILE A 175 11.36 -6.72 5.62
C ILE A 175 12.40 -5.92 4.82
N SER A 176 12.00 -4.81 4.21
CA SER A 176 12.90 -3.95 3.42
C SER A 176 13.96 -3.23 4.25
N PHE A 177 13.77 -3.06 5.56
CA PHE A 177 14.82 -2.53 6.45
C PHE A 177 15.75 -3.61 7.01
N ASN A 178 15.40 -4.90 6.85
CA ASN A 178 16.15 -6.05 7.36
C ASN A 178 16.61 -5.90 8.82
N ASN A 179 15.74 -5.34 9.68
CA ASN A 179 16.06 -5.12 11.08
C ASN A 179 15.77 -6.40 11.89
N GLU A 180 16.80 -7.19 12.15
CA GLU A 180 16.69 -8.50 12.82
C GLU A 180 16.00 -8.44 14.19
N ILE A 181 16.23 -7.38 14.98
CA ILE A 181 15.62 -7.24 16.31
C ILE A 181 14.11 -7.09 16.18
N VAL A 182 13.67 -6.25 15.25
CA VAL A 182 12.24 -5.99 15.02
C VAL A 182 11.56 -7.20 14.36
N LEU A 183 12.26 -7.91 13.47
CA LEU A 183 11.77 -9.15 12.86
C LEU A 183 11.50 -10.28 13.87
N ARG A 184 12.16 -10.30 15.04
CA ARG A 184 11.84 -11.27 16.11
C ARG A 184 10.48 -11.04 16.74
N GLY A 185 9.94 -9.82 16.66
CA GLY A 185 8.67 -9.42 17.27
C GLY A 185 7.42 -9.75 16.43
N ILE A 186 7.58 -10.25 15.21
CA ILE A 186 6.43 -10.59 14.36
C ILE A 186 5.81 -11.94 14.79
N SER A 187 4.49 -12.04 14.71
CA SER A 187 3.72 -13.23 15.05
C SER A 187 4.01 -14.41 14.11
N ASP A 188 3.60 -15.62 14.50
CA ASP A 188 3.76 -16.80 13.63
C ASP A 188 2.94 -16.73 12.35
N LEU A 189 1.78 -16.04 12.38
CA LEU A 189 1.02 -15.74 11.18
C LEU A 189 1.82 -14.85 10.23
N ALA A 190 2.44 -13.78 10.75
CA ALA A 190 3.29 -12.90 9.95
C ALA A 190 4.50 -13.65 9.36
N LYS A 191 5.17 -14.51 10.14
CA LYS A 191 6.26 -15.38 9.64
C LYS A 191 5.79 -16.31 8.54
N LYS A 192 4.60 -16.90 8.70
CA LYS A 192 4.02 -17.81 7.70
C LYS A 192 3.74 -17.08 6.39
N ILE A 193 3.24 -15.84 6.45
CA ILE A 193 2.97 -15.02 5.27
C ILE A 193 4.27 -14.57 4.59
N SER A 194 5.32 -14.27 5.36
CA SER A 194 6.60 -13.78 4.81
C SER A 194 7.59 -14.87 4.41
N CYS A 195 7.26 -16.16 4.58
CA CYS A 195 8.23 -17.25 4.46
C CYS A 195 8.92 -17.37 3.09
N ASN A 196 8.26 -16.90 2.01
CA ASN A 196 8.77 -16.95 0.65
C ASN A 196 9.19 -15.57 0.10
N VAL A 197 9.32 -14.58 0.97
CA VAL A 197 9.61 -13.20 0.57
C VAL A 197 11.04 -12.85 0.95
N THR A 198 11.81 -12.40 -0.03
CA THR A 198 13.18 -11.89 0.17
C THR A 198 13.32 -10.55 -0.52
N PRO A 199 13.69 -9.48 0.21
CA PRO A 199 13.89 -8.17 -0.41
C PRO A 199 15.18 -8.19 -1.25
N LYS A 200 15.10 -7.59 -2.43
CA LYS A 200 16.24 -7.28 -3.32
C LYS A 200 16.81 -5.87 -3.07
N VAL A 201 16.13 -5.03 -2.29
CA VAL A 201 16.53 -3.68 -1.86
C VAL A 201 16.40 -3.60 -0.34
N ILE A 202 17.51 -3.21 0.28
CA ILE A 202 17.54 -2.87 1.70
C ILE A 202 17.58 -1.35 1.83
N VAL A 203 16.70 -0.81 2.69
CA VAL A 203 16.55 0.62 2.99
C VAL A 203 17.26 0.92 4.30
N ASP A 204 17.93 2.07 4.39
CA ASP A 204 18.56 2.54 5.64
C ASP A 204 17.52 3.27 6.51
N SER A 205 17.35 2.83 7.75
CA SER A 205 16.41 3.40 8.73
C SER A 205 16.77 4.83 9.13
N GLN A 206 18.02 5.27 8.96
CA GLN A 206 18.46 6.60 9.36
C GLN A 206 18.03 7.71 8.41
N ILE A 207 17.64 7.37 7.18
CA ILE A 207 17.43 8.36 6.12
C ILE A 207 16.04 9.03 6.20
N ASP A 208 15.05 8.37 6.82
CA ASP A 208 13.64 8.81 6.80
C ASP A 208 12.96 8.80 8.18
N GLY A 209 13.70 8.99 9.28
CA GLY A 209 13.17 8.70 10.61
C GLY A 209 12.75 7.23 10.73
N GLU A 210 12.33 6.81 11.92
CA GLU A 210 11.95 5.41 12.10
C GLU A 210 10.57 5.13 11.47
N PRO A 211 10.45 4.10 10.60
CA PRO A 211 9.17 3.61 10.11
C PRO A 211 8.15 3.40 11.21
N ARG A 212 6.86 3.63 10.92
CA ARG A 212 5.76 3.47 11.89
C ARG A 212 5.73 2.08 12.52
N VAL A 213 6.00 1.04 11.74
CA VAL A 213 6.11 -0.33 12.26
C VAL A 213 7.12 -0.49 13.39
N PHE A 214 8.18 0.32 13.46
CA PHE A 214 9.17 0.22 14.54
C PHE A 214 8.63 0.73 15.88
N SER A 215 7.62 1.61 15.88
CA SER A 215 7.02 2.07 17.14
C SER A 215 6.12 1.02 17.78
N SER A 216 5.52 0.12 16.99
CA SER A 216 4.79 -1.04 17.50
C SER A 216 4.50 -2.07 16.40
N VAL A 217 5.27 -3.15 16.37
CA VAL A 217 5.01 -4.32 15.50
C VAL A 217 3.65 -4.95 15.83
N GLU A 218 3.29 -4.98 17.12
CA GLU A 218 2.05 -5.59 17.58
C GLU A 218 0.82 -4.87 17.01
N GLU A 219 0.77 -3.53 17.11
CA GLU A 219 -0.39 -2.74 16.65
C GLU A 219 -0.43 -2.58 15.13
N ARG A 220 0.72 -2.64 14.45
CA ARG A 220 0.81 -2.36 13.00
C ARG A 220 0.77 -3.60 12.12
N ILE A 221 1.23 -4.74 12.63
CA ILE A 221 1.31 -5.99 11.87
C ILE A 221 0.47 -7.08 12.55
N ASN A 222 0.81 -7.45 13.79
CA ASN A 222 0.30 -8.68 14.38
C ASN A 222 -1.23 -8.62 14.61
N LYS A 223 -1.72 -7.60 15.32
CA LYS A 223 -3.16 -7.43 15.59
C LYS A 223 -3.97 -7.26 14.31
N PRO A 224 -3.60 -6.39 13.36
CA PRO A 224 -4.32 -6.28 12.09
C PRO A 224 -4.38 -7.61 11.30
N LEU A 225 -3.26 -8.36 11.20
CA LEU A 225 -3.25 -9.65 10.52
C LEU A 225 -4.17 -10.67 11.22
N MET A 226 -4.12 -10.73 12.55
CA MET A 226 -5.00 -11.61 13.33
C MET A 226 -6.47 -11.23 13.17
N TYR A 227 -6.79 -9.94 13.26
CA TYR A 227 -8.15 -9.44 13.06
C TYR A 227 -8.67 -9.74 11.65
N ALA A 228 -7.85 -9.49 10.62
CA ALA A 228 -8.18 -9.87 9.25
C ALA A 228 -8.34 -11.38 9.11
N PHE A 229 -7.54 -12.20 9.81
CA PHE A 229 -7.68 -13.66 9.78
C PHE A 229 -8.99 -14.13 10.42
N GLU A 230 -9.40 -13.54 11.54
CA GLU A 230 -10.56 -13.95 12.35
C GLU A 230 -11.92 -13.48 11.81
N PHE A 231 -11.95 -12.53 10.87
CA PHE A 231 -13.17 -11.99 10.23
C PHE A 231 -14.15 -13.06 9.67
N ILE A 232 -13.72 -14.32 9.55
CA ILE A 232 -14.52 -15.49 9.11
C ILE A 232 -15.47 -16.03 10.18
N LYS A 233 -15.22 -15.79 11.48
CA LYS A 233 -16.03 -16.44 12.54
C LYS A 233 -17.40 -15.81 12.76
N ASP A 234 -17.55 -14.50 12.55
CA ASP A 234 -18.80 -13.79 12.81
C ASP A 234 -19.71 -13.63 11.57
N SER A 235 -19.16 -13.78 10.36
CA SER A 235 -19.92 -13.62 9.10
C SER A 235 -20.72 -14.86 8.69
N LYS A 236 -20.60 -15.98 9.42
CA LYS A 236 -21.42 -17.20 9.25
C LYS A 236 -22.55 -17.35 10.28
N LEU A 237 -22.77 -16.35 11.13
CA LEU A 237 -23.81 -16.35 12.16
C LEU A 237 -25.01 -15.44 11.83
N ASN A 238 -25.07 -14.88 10.62
CA ASN A 238 -26.22 -14.13 10.11
C ASN A 238 -26.72 -14.72 8.79
#